data_AF-A0A936KEE3-F1
#
_entry.id   AF-A0A936KEE3-F1
#
_cell.length_a   1.000
_cell.length_b   1.000
_cell.length_c   1.000
_cell.angle_alpha   90.00
_cell.angle_beta   90.00
_cell.angle_gamma   90.00
#
_symmetry.space_group_name_H-M   'P 1'
#
loop_
_entity.id
_entity.type
_entity.pdbx_description
1 polymer ?
#
loop_
_entity_poly.entity_id
_entity_poly.type
_entity_poly.pdbx_seq_one_letter_code
_entity_poly.pdbx_strand_id
1 'polypeptide(L)'
;MSVYAKLMQARVKLQGTKLEKSGKNTFAKYSYFELSDFLPTTQAIFLELGLCGVVSFGTDTATLTIRDVEGDGEIVITSPMSSAALKGCHEVQNLGAVQTYLRRYLWVTALEIVEHDALDSGQSADDASRKPDIAAILKGISGATSMEILRGHYEAAMQMLPEAHHAAIKKATNARKAELTPAEEEA
;
A
#
# COMPACT_ATOMS: atom_id res chain seq x y z
N MET A 1 21.84 32.01 11.30
CA MET A 1 21.88 30.79 10.45
C MET A 1 20.90 31.01 9.32
N SER A 2 21.22 30.62 8.07
CA SER A 2 20.26 30.79 6.96
C SER A 2 19.05 29.87 7.13
N VAL A 3 17.93 30.22 6.47
CA VAL A 3 16.71 29.39 6.47
C VAL A 3 16.99 27.96 5.97
N TYR A 4 17.88 27.79 4.99
CA TYR A 4 18.30 26.48 4.49
C TYR A 4 19.05 25.65 5.54
N ALA A 5 19.95 26.28 6.29
CA ALA A 5 20.69 25.60 7.35
C ALA A 5 19.75 25.22 8.52
N LYS A 6 18.78 26.09 8.87
CA LYS A 6 17.72 25.77 9.83
C LYS A 6 16.86 24.58 9.35
N LEU A 7 16.42 24.57 8.09
CA LEU A 7 15.64 23.47 7.53
C LEU A 7 16.43 22.15 7.53
N MET A 8 17.71 22.19 7.16
CA MET A 8 18.57 21.00 7.21
C MET A 8 18.71 20.47 8.64
N GLN A 9 18.89 21.34 9.63
CA GLN A 9 18.94 20.95 11.04
C GLN A 9 17.60 20.34 11.50
N ALA A 10 16.47 20.89 11.05
CA ALA A 10 15.15 20.34 11.34
C ALA A 10 14.99 18.91 10.79
N ARG A 11 15.43 18.67 9.55
CA ARG A 11 15.44 17.35 8.91
C ARG A 11 16.24 16.33 9.72
N VAL A 12 17.47 16.68 10.11
CA VAL A 12 18.33 15.80 10.93
C VAL A 12 17.71 15.50 12.30
N LYS A 13 17.16 16.51 12.98
CA LYS A 13 16.48 16.31 14.28
C LYS A 13 15.28 15.37 14.16
N LEU A 14 14.48 15.52 13.10
CA LEU A 14 13.32 14.67 12.87
C LEU A 14 13.74 13.22 12.57
N GLN A 15 14.77 13.02 11.74
CA GLN A 15 15.33 11.70 11.45
C GLN A 15 15.90 11.00 12.69
N GLY A 16 16.43 11.78 13.64
CA GLY A 16 16.87 11.27 14.95
C GLY A 16 15.73 10.96 15.92
N THR A 17 14.48 11.28 15.57
CA THR A 17 13.29 11.01 16.40
C THR A 17 12.59 9.74 15.94
N LYS A 18 12.23 8.86 16.89
CA LYS A 18 11.41 7.69 16.58
C LYS A 18 9.98 8.14 16.26
N LEU A 19 9.56 7.97 15.01
CA LEU A 19 8.18 8.19 14.56
C LEU A 19 7.52 6.85 14.24
N GLU A 20 6.22 6.72 14.54
CA GLU A 20 5.46 5.50 14.29
C GLU A 20 4.33 5.79 13.31
N LYS A 21 4.20 4.94 12.29
CA LYS A 21 3.15 5.04 11.26
C LYS A 21 1.82 4.56 11.84
N SER A 22 0.81 5.42 11.88
CA SER A 22 -0.55 5.04 12.29
C SER A 22 -1.44 4.64 11.11
N GLY A 23 -1.18 5.19 9.92
CA GLY A 23 -1.94 4.94 8.70
C GLY A 23 -1.71 3.54 8.15
N LYS A 24 -2.80 2.89 7.71
CA LYS A 24 -2.77 1.54 7.15
C LYS A 24 -3.54 1.47 5.84
N ASN A 25 -2.87 1.08 4.76
CA ASN A 25 -3.53 0.67 3.54
C ASN A 25 -3.83 -0.83 3.63
N THR A 26 -5.09 -1.17 3.93
CA THR A 26 -5.51 -2.58 4.10
C THR A 26 -5.54 -3.35 2.79
N PHE A 27 -5.73 -2.66 1.66
CA PHE A 27 -5.75 -3.27 0.33
C PHE A 27 -4.33 -3.69 -0.11
N ALA A 28 -3.37 -2.77 -0.01
CA ALA A 28 -1.99 -3.00 -0.42
C ALA A 28 -1.07 -3.46 0.73
N LYS A 29 -1.62 -3.66 1.94
CA LYS A 29 -0.96 -4.20 3.13
C LYS A 29 0.32 -3.49 3.56
N TYR A 30 0.38 -2.17 3.40
CA TYR A 30 1.48 -1.34 3.92
C TYR A 30 0.99 -0.27 4.89
N SER A 31 1.87 0.14 5.80
CA SER A 31 1.64 1.29 6.68
C SER A 31 2.29 2.54 6.12
N TYR A 32 1.66 3.70 6.34
CA TYR A 32 2.10 5.01 5.86
C TYR A 32 1.99 6.04 6.98
N PHE A 33 2.69 7.17 6.86
CA PHE A 33 2.60 8.25 7.84
C PHE A 33 1.33 9.09 7.65
N GLU A 34 0.63 9.35 8.75
CA GLU A 34 -0.42 10.36 8.82
C GLU A 34 0.14 11.68 9.35
N LEU A 35 -0.57 12.78 9.10
CA LEU A 35 -0.13 14.11 9.57
C LEU A 35 0.10 14.12 11.10
N SER A 36 -0.74 13.43 11.87
CA SER A 36 -0.60 13.32 13.32
C SER A 36 0.69 12.64 13.77
N ASP A 37 1.29 11.80 12.92
CA ASP A 37 2.44 10.97 13.30
C ASP A 37 3.73 11.78 13.39
N PHE A 38 3.85 12.85 12.60
CA PHE A 38 5.10 13.61 12.48
C PHE A 38 4.92 15.12 12.62
N LEU A 39 3.73 15.67 12.35
CA LEU A 39 3.53 17.12 12.34
C LEU A 39 3.71 17.75 13.74
N PRO A 40 3.21 17.16 14.86
CA PRO A 40 3.47 17.72 16.19
C PRO A 40 4.97 17.81 16.52
N THR A 41 5.72 16.73 16.25
CA THR A 41 7.18 16.69 16.44
C THR A 41 7.89 17.71 15.55
N THR A 42 7.48 17.82 14.29
CA THR A 42 8.00 18.80 13.34
C THR A 42 7.79 20.22 13.85
N GLN A 43 6.59 20.55 14.33
CA GLN A 43 6.26 21.89 14.82
C GLN A 43 7.07 22.25 16.07
N ALA A 44 7.33 21.29 16.96
CA ALA A 44 8.21 21.50 18.11
C ALA A 44 9.65 21.82 17.67
N ILE A 45 10.18 21.08 16.69
CA ILE A 45 11.51 21.33 16.12
C ILE A 45 11.57 22.69 15.41
N PHE A 46 10.54 23.03 14.63
CA PHE A 46 10.46 24.29 13.92
C PHE A 46 10.41 25.47 14.89
N LEU A 47 9.63 25.36 15.97
CA LEU A 47 9.61 26.36 17.05
C LEU A 47 11.00 26.57 17.67
N GLU A 48 11.71 25.47 17.99
CA GLU A 48 13.07 25.54 18.55
C GLU A 48 14.06 26.25 17.62
N LEU A 49 13.94 26.04 16.30
CA LEU A 49 14.84 26.58 15.30
C LEU A 49 14.42 27.96 14.77
N GLY A 50 13.31 28.52 15.26
CA GLY A 50 12.75 29.78 14.77
C GLY A 50 12.27 29.68 13.31
N LEU A 51 11.62 28.56 12.96
CA LEU A 51 10.96 28.33 11.67
C LEU A 51 9.44 28.30 11.84
N CYS A 52 8.73 28.76 10.81
CA CYS A 52 7.28 28.63 10.73
C CYS A 52 6.86 28.14 9.34
N GLY A 53 6.12 27.03 9.28
CA GLY A 53 5.55 26.50 8.04
C GLY A 53 4.08 26.89 7.89
N VAL A 54 3.72 27.50 6.77
CA VAL A 54 2.35 27.91 6.43
C VAL A 54 1.91 27.20 5.16
N VAL A 55 0.80 26.47 5.22
CA VAL A 55 0.20 25.81 4.06
C VAL A 55 -0.93 26.67 3.50
N SER A 56 -0.95 26.86 2.18
CA SER A 56 -2.01 27.55 1.44
C SER A 56 -2.47 26.69 0.26
N PHE A 57 -3.74 26.85 -0.13
CA PHE A 57 -4.34 26.17 -1.27
C PHE A 57 -4.94 27.21 -2.21
N GLY A 58 -4.36 27.34 -3.41
CA GLY A 58 -4.95 28.07 -4.51
C GLY A 58 -5.80 27.15 -5.40
N THR A 59 -6.29 27.70 -6.51
CA THR A 59 -7.07 26.94 -7.51
C THR A 59 -6.24 25.81 -8.12
N ASP A 60 -5.00 26.10 -8.51
CA ASP A 60 -4.16 25.17 -9.28
C ASP A 60 -2.95 24.64 -8.51
N THR A 61 -2.62 25.26 -7.37
CA THR A 61 -1.39 24.94 -6.63
C THR A 61 -1.61 24.94 -5.12
N ALA A 62 -1.10 23.91 -4.46
CA ALA A 62 -0.92 23.85 -3.02
C ALA A 62 0.52 24.24 -2.68
N THR A 63 0.69 25.04 -1.63
CA THR A 63 2.00 25.61 -1.26
C THR A 63 2.26 25.44 0.23
N LEU A 64 3.49 25.04 0.58
CA LEU A 64 4.06 25.15 1.92
C LEU A 64 5.18 26.18 1.89
N THR A 65 5.00 27.26 2.63
CA THR A 65 5.99 28.32 2.81
C THR A 65 6.62 28.18 4.18
N ILE A 66 7.93 27.94 4.24
CA ILE A 66 8.72 27.84 5.47
C ILE A 66 9.52 29.13 5.62
N ARG A 67 9.24 29.89 6.67
CA ARG A 67 9.88 31.19 6.94
C ARG A 67 10.78 31.12 8.16
N ASP A 68 11.92 31.78 8.08
CA ASP A 68 12.67 32.20 9.26
C ASP A 68 11.88 33.29 9.99
N VAL A 69 11.56 33.07 11.25
CA VAL A 69 10.73 34.00 12.05
C VAL A 69 11.53 35.23 12.49
N GLU A 70 12.85 35.10 12.59
CA GLU A 70 13.75 36.18 13.06
C GLU A 70 14.48 36.87 11.91
N GLY A 71 14.41 36.31 10.71
CA GLY A 71 15.04 36.81 9.50
C GLY A 71 14.07 37.04 8.35
N ASP A 72 14.62 37.23 7.16
CA ASP A 72 13.90 37.43 5.91
C ASP A 72 13.91 36.20 4.99
N GLY A 73 14.54 35.10 5.43
CA GLY A 73 14.68 33.87 4.65
C GLY A 73 13.38 33.08 4.52
N GLU A 74 13.11 32.61 3.30
CA GLU A 74 11.93 31.80 2.97
C GLU A 74 12.32 30.62 2.07
N ILE A 75 11.64 29.48 2.24
CA ILE A 75 11.66 28.33 1.35
C ILE A 75 10.23 27.99 0.97
N VAL A 76 9.96 27.83 -0.32
CA VAL A 76 8.63 27.52 -0.85
C VAL A 76 8.65 26.15 -1.51
N ILE A 77 7.72 25.29 -1.10
CA ILE A 77 7.49 23.97 -1.68
C ILE A 77 6.09 23.96 -2.24
N THR A 78 5.94 23.48 -3.46
CA THR A 78 4.67 23.50 -4.19
C THR A 78 4.30 22.11 -4.69
N SER A 79 3.00 21.88 -4.82
CA SER A 79 2.43 20.74 -5.53
C SER A 79 1.27 21.23 -6.39
N PRO A 80 1.08 20.70 -7.61
CA PRO A 80 -0.15 20.95 -8.34
C PRO A 80 -1.36 20.44 -7.53
N MET A 81 -2.50 21.13 -7.69
CA MET A 81 -3.78 20.63 -7.20
C MET A 81 -4.23 19.42 -8.02
N SER A 82 -5.09 18.60 -7.43
CA SER A 82 -5.69 17.43 -8.07
C SER A 82 -7.18 17.35 -7.73
N SER A 83 -7.87 16.36 -8.28
CA SER A 83 -9.28 16.10 -8.03
C SER A 83 -9.47 14.80 -7.24
N ALA A 84 -10.53 14.74 -6.42
CA ALA A 84 -11.00 13.51 -5.81
C ALA A 84 -12.48 13.29 -6.16
N ALA A 85 -12.87 12.03 -6.32
CA ALA A 85 -14.25 11.62 -6.56
C ALA A 85 -14.58 10.42 -5.64
N LEU A 86 -14.63 10.69 -4.34
CA LEU A 86 -14.92 9.65 -3.34
C LEU A 86 -16.42 9.35 -3.35
N LYS A 87 -16.75 8.05 -3.40
CA LYS A 87 -18.15 7.59 -3.41
C LYS A 87 -18.87 8.05 -2.15
N GLY A 88 -19.99 8.76 -2.32
CA GLY A 88 -20.81 9.26 -1.21
C GLY A 88 -20.32 10.57 -0.59
N CYS A 89 -19.32 11.24 -1.19
CA CYS A 89 -18.85 12.54 -0.75
C CYS A 89 -19.35 13.67 -1.68
N HIS A 90 -19.74 14.80 -1.09
CA HIS A 90 -20.02 16.04 -1.82
C HIS A 90 -18.73 16.76 -2.22
N GLU A 91 -18.82 17.72 -3.15
CA GLU A 91 -17.66 18.43 -3.71
C GLU A 91 -16.73 19.03 -2.64
N VAL A 92 -17.29 19.65 -1.60
CA VAL A 92 -16.48 20.23 -0.51
C VAL A 92 -15.72 19.17 0.29
N GLN A 93 -16.27 17.97 0.44
CA GLN A 93 -15.59 16.86 1.12
C GLN A 93 -14.49 16.26 0.23
N ASN A 94 -14.74 16.16 -1.08
CA ASN A 94 -13.72 15.79 -2.05
C ASN A 94 -12.56 16.80 -2.05
N LEU A 95 -12.86 18.10 -1.99
CA LEU A 95 -11.85 19.15 -1.86
C LEU A 95 -11.05 19.01 -0.55
N GLY A 96 -11.72 18.78 0.57
CA GLY A 96 -11.06 18.53 1.86
C GLY A 96 -10.14 17.30 1.82
N ALA A 97 -10.54 16.24 1.13
CA ALA A 97 -9.71 15.06 0.91
C ALA A 97 -8.45 15.39 0.11
N VAL A 98 -8.59 16.11 -1.01
CA VAL A 98 -7.45 16.59 -1.82
C VAL A 98 -6.50 17.42 -0.97
N GLN A 99 -7.02 18.44 -0.27
CA GLN A 99 -6.22 19.36 0.55
C GLN A 99 -5.47 18.64 1.67
N THR A 100 -6.11 17.68 2.34
CA THR A 100 -5.48 16.88 3.39
C THR A 100 -4.34 16.03 2.83
N TYR A 101 -4.55 15.41 1.67
CA TYR A 101 -3.52 14.61 1.00
C TYR A 101 -2.32 15.45 0.55
N LEU A 102 -2.58 16.58 -0.10
CA LEU A 102 -1.55 17.50 -0.57
C LEU A 102 -0.78 18.14 0.59
N ARG A 103 -1.46 18.50 1.70
CA ARG A 103 -0.79 18.98 2.92
C ARG A 103 0.25 17.99 3.40
N ARG A 104 -0.08 16.69 3.44
CA ARG A 104 0.86 15.66 3.84
C ARG A 104 2.05 15.58 2.90
N TYR A 105 1.83 15.56 1.59
CA TYR A 105 2.93 15.52 0.62
C TYR A 105 3.85 16.73 0.69
N LEU A 106 3.30 17.93 0.84
CA LEU A 106 4.11 19.13 1.03
C LEU A 106 5.05 19.01 2.24
N TRP A 107 4.54 18.53 3.37
CA TRP A 107 5.35 18.35 4.57
C TRP A 107 6.33 17.18 4.48
N VAL A 108 5.92 16.05 3.92
CA VAL A 108 6.78 14.89 3.69
C VAL A 108 7.97 15.27 2.80
N THR A 109 7.70 15.98 1.69
CA THR A 109 8.74 16.53 0.80
C THR A 109 9.62 17.55 1.52
N ALA A 110 9.04 18.46 2.30
CA ALA A 110 9.80 19.46 3.04
C ALA A 110 10.82 18.85 4.00
N LEU A 111 10.47 17.74 4.63
CA LEU A 111 11.24 17.12 5.70
C LEU A 111 12.04 15.90 5.24
N GLU A 112 11.99 15.55 3.95
CA GLU A 112 12.63 14.34 3.40
C GLU A 112 12.20 13.08 4.17
N ILE A 113 10.90 12.99 4.52
CA ILE A 113 10.36 11.78 5.15
C ILE A 113 10.28 10.69 4.07
N VAL A 114 11.07 9.63 4.24
CA VAL A 114 11.07 8.49 3.31
C VAL A 114 9.86 7.60 3.62
N GLU A 115 8.93 7.52 2.67
CA GLU A 115 7.85 6.54 2.69
C GLU A 115 8.20 5.31 1.85
N HIS A 116 7.42 4.24 1.98
CA HIS A 116 7.61 3.06 1.16
C HIS A 116 7.30 3.42 -0.29
N ASP A 117 8.25 3.23 -1.19
CA ASP A 117 8.03 3.42 -2.62
C ASP A 117 7.10 2.30 -3.12
N ALA A 118 5.82 2.62 -3.31
CA ALA A 118 4.82 1.66 -3.75
C ALA A 118 5.02 1.20 -5.21
N LEU A 119 5.84 1.92 -5.99
CA LEU A 119 6.13 1.59 -7.39
C LEU A 119 7.29 0.59 -7.52
N ASP A 120 8.27 0.64 -6.61
CA ASP A 120 9.44 -0.24 -6.64
C ASP A 120 9.16 -1.64 -6.06
N SER A 121 8.06 -1.80 -5.32
CA SER A 121 7.49 -3.11 -5.01
C SER A 121 6.69 -3.63 -6.21
N GLY A 122 7.37 -4.03 -7.29
CA GLY A 122 6.82 -4.69 -8.48
C GLY A 122 6.05 -6.00 -8.23
N GLN A 123 5.57 -6.23 -7.01
CA GLN A 123 4.55 -7.21 -6.67
C GLN A 123 3.23 -6.46 -6.52
N SER A 124 2.39 -6.54 -7.55
CA SER A 124 0.96 -6.36 -7.36
C SER A 124 0.54 -7.17 -6.13
N ALA A 125 -0.09 -6.55 -5.15
CA ALA A 125 -0.56 -7.18 -3.91
C ALA A 125 -1.60 -8.32 -4.12
N ASP A 126 -1.81 -8.72 -5.37
CA ASP A 126 -2.77 -9.73 -5.82
C ASP A 126 -2.21 -11.17 -5.81
N ASP A 127 -0.88 -11.36 -5.81
CA ASP A 127 -0.31 -12.72 -5.94
C ASP A 127 -0.05 -13.43 -4.59
N ALA A 128 0.12 -12.68 -3.50
CA ALA A 128 0.44 -13.26 -2.19
C ALA A 128 -0.80 -13.53 -1.29
N SER A 129 -2.02 -13.35 -1.79
CA SER A 129 -3.22 -13.46 -0.94
C SER A 129 -4.42 -14.22 -1.49
N ARG A 130 -4.35 -14.80 -2.70
CA ARG A 130 -5.33 -15.81 -3.10
C ARG A 130 -5.08 -17.08 -2.31
N LYS A 131 -5.73 -17.22 -1.15
CA LYS A 131 -5.90 -18.53 -0.51
C LYS A 131 -6.44 -19.47 -1.61
N PRO A 132 -5.78 -20.59 -1.89
CA PRO A 132 -6.23 -21.47 -2.95
C PRO A 132 -7.64 -21.97 -2.63
N ASP A 133 -8.57 -21.77 -3.56
CA ASP A 133 -9.95 -22.25 -3.42
C ASP A 133 -9.97 -23.77 -3.59
N ILE A 134 -9.85 -24.47 -2.47
CA ILE A 134 -9.81 -25.93 -2.42
C ILE A 134 -11.07 -26.54 -3.05
N ALA A 135 -12.24 -25.89 -2.92
CA ALA A 135 -13.49 -26.40 -3.46
C ALA A 135 -13.49 -26.33 -5.00
N ALA A 136 -12.98 -25.24 -5.57
CA ALA A 136 -12.83 -25.12 -7.02
C ALA A 136 -11.82 -26.15 -7.59
N ILE A 137 -10.70 -26.36 -6.89
CA ILE A 137 -9.68 -27.36 -7.29
C ILE A 137 -10.27 -28.77 -7.27
N LEU A 138 -10.99 -29.14 -6.20
CA LEU A 138 -11.65 -30.45 -6.11
C LEU A 138 -12.71 -30.63 -7.19
N LYS A 139 -13.46 -29.57 -7.53
CA LYS A 139 -14.43 -29.60 -8.63
C LYS A 139 -13.75 -29.81 -9.98
N GLY A 140 -12.59 -29.19 -10.23
CA GLY A 140 -11.79 -29.40 -11.43
C GLY A 140 -11.30 -30.84 -11.56
N ILE A 141 -10.81 -31.41 -10.45
CA ILE A 141 -10.38 -32.82 -10.40
C ILE A 141 -11.55 -33.75 -10.72
N SER A 142 -12.69 -33.60 -10.05
CA SER A 142 -13.88 -34.44 -10.31
C SER A 142 -14.47 -34.22 -11.71
N GLY A 143 -14.26 -33.05 -12.31
CA GLY A 143 -14.75 -32.70 -13.65
C GLY A 143 -13.80 -33.09 -14.79
N ALA A 144 -12.61 -33.64 -14.49
CA ALA A 144 -11.64 -33.99 -15.52
C ALA A 144 -12.22 -34.98 -16.54
N THR A 145 -12.13 -34.68 -17.83
CA THR A 145 -12.71 -35.49 -18.91
C THR A 145 -11.74 -36.53 -19.48
N SER A 146 -10.46 -36.46 -19.11
CA SER A 146 -9.43 -37.39 -19.55
C SER A 146 -8.37 -37.61 -18.46
N MET A 147 -7.61 -38.69 -18.60
CA MET A 147 -6.48 -38.99 -17.71
C MET A 147 -5.37 -37.92 -17.76
N GLU A 148 -5.20 -37.26 -18.90
CA GLU A 148 -4.24 -36.17 -19.09
C GLU A 148 -4.65 -34.92 -18.29
N ILE A 149 -5.92 -34.52 -18.40
CA ILE A 149 -6.48 -33.39 -17.65
C ILE A 149 -6.47 -33.69 -16.14
N LEU A 150 -6.83 -34.91 -15.75
CA LEU A 150 -6.79 -35.35 -14.35
C LEU A 150 -5.38 -35.26 -13.76
N ARG A 151 -4.37 -35.71 -14.53
CA ARG A 151 -2.96 -35.63 -14.12
C ARG A 151 -2.50 -34.17 -13.96
N GLY A 152 -2.87 -33.30 -14.89
CA GLY A 152 -2.55 -31.87 -14.82
C GLY A 152 -3.15 -31.20 -13.58
N HIS A 153 -4.42 -31.48 -13.27
CA HIS A 153 -5.06 -30.95 -12.05
C HIS A 153 -4.41 -31.48 -10.77
N TYR A 154 -4.02 -32.76 -10.74
CA TYR A 154 -3.34 -33.36 -9.59
C TYR A 154 -1.96 -32.75 -9.35
N GLU A 155 -1.13 -32.64 -10.38
CA GLU A 155 0.23 -32.08 -10.28
C GLU A 155 0.19 -30.63 -9.81
N ALA A 156 -0.69 -29.81 -10.39
CA ALA A 156 -0.89 -28.42 -9.98
C ALA A 156 -1.35 -28.32 -8.51
N ALA A 157 -2.31 -29.13 -8.09
CA ALA A 157 -2.81 -29.11 -6.71
C ALA A 157 -1.76 -29.56 -5.68
N MET A 158 -0.92 -30.55 -6.01
CA MET A 158 0.14 -31.02 -5.11
C MET A 158 1.27 -29.99 -4.94
N GLN A 159 1.56 -29.20 -5.97
CA GLN A 159 2.55 -28.12 -5.92
C GLN A 159 2.04 -26.85 -5.21
N MET A 160 0.77 -26.50 -5.41
CA MET A 160 0.21 -25.24 -4.92
C MET A 160 -0.35 -25.32 -3.49
N LEU A 161 -0.73 -26.50 -3.01
CA LEU A 161 -1.41 -26.65 -1.73
C LEU A 161 -0.48 -27.14 -0.61
N PRO A 162 -0.67 -26.65 0.64
CA PRO A 162 -0.05 -27.24 1.82
C PRO A 162 -0.38 -28.74 1.98
N GLU A 163 0.52 -29.50 2.61
CA GLU A 163 0.39 -30.96 2.80
C GLU A 163 -0.93 -31.39 3.47
N ALA A 164 -1.49 -30.53 4.32
CA ALA A 164 -2.78 -30.75 4.98
C ALA A 164 -3.94 -31.05 4.00
N HIS A 165 -3.85 -30.59 2.74
CA HIS A 165 -4.89 -30.79 1.73
C HIS A 165 -4.58 -31.94 0.76
N HIS A 166 -3.36 -32.47 0.74
CA HIS A 166 -2.94 -33.49 -0.23
C HIS A 166 -3.74 -34.78 -0.10
N ALA A 167 -4.17 -35.16 1.12
CA ALA A 167 -5.01 -36.33 1.33
C ALA A 167 -6.35 -36.23 0.60
N ALA A 168 -6.98 -35.05 0.62
CA ALA A 168 -8.24 -34.79 -0.06
C ALA A 168 -8.07 -34.80 -1.59
N ILE A 169 -6.98 -34.20 -2.09
CA ILE A 169 -6.63 -34.19 -3.51
C ILE A 169 -6.39 -35.61 -4.04
N LYS A 170 -5.59 -36.42 -3.32
CA LYS A 170 -5.34 -37.82 -3.67
C LYS A 170 -6.63 -38.63 -3.71
N LYS A 171 -7.51 -38.46 -2.71
CA LYS A 171 -8.79 -39.15 -2.65
C LYS A 171 -9.68 -38.81 -3.86
N ALA A 172 -9.84 -37.52 -4.17
CA ALA A 172 -10.63 -37.08 -5.32
C ALA A 172 -10.05 -37.55 -6.66
N THR A 173 -8.72 -37.49 -6.78
CA THR A 173 -8.01 -37.94 -8.00
C THR A 173 -8.17 -39.43 -8.23
N ASN A 174 -8.04 -40.25 -7.19
CA ASN A 174 -8.22 -41.69 -7.28
C ASN A 174 -9.67 -42.07 -7.63
N ALA A 175 -10.65 -41.39 -7.04
CA ALA A 175 -12.06 -41.58 -7.37
C ALA A 175 -12.33 -41.28 -8.84
N ARG A 176 -11.87 -40.11 -9.33
CA ARG A 176 -12.06 -39.74 -10.73
C ARG A 176 -11.29 -40.64 -11.71
N LYS A 177 -10.09 -41.08 -11.31
CA LYS A 177 -9.31 -42.05 -12.10
C LYS A 177 -10.09 -43.34 -12.31
N ALA A 178 -10.73 -43.88 -11.26
CA ALA A 178 -11.53 -45.09 -11.37
C ALA A 178 -12.71 -44.92 -12.34
N GLU A 179 -13.34 -43.75 -12.38
CA GLU A 179 -14.43 -43.43 -13.32
C GLU A 179 -13.95 -43.23 -14.77
N LEU A 180 -12.72 -42.75 -14.97
CA LEU A 180 -12.12 -42.52 -16.29
C LEU A 180 -11.42 -43.76 -16.87
N THR A 181 -11.21 -44.79 -16.05
CA THR A 181 -10.69 -46.07 -16.52
C THR A 181 -11.89 -46.92 -16.95
N PRO A 182 -11.97 -47.37 -18.22
CA PRO A 182 -13.07 -48.25 -18.63
C PRO A 182 -13.12 -49.47 -17.72
N ALA A 183 -14.33 -49.89 -17.32
CA ALA A 183 -14.50 -51.23 -16.82
C ALA A 183 -13.99 -52.17 -17.91
N GLU A 184 -12.95 -52.96 -17.62
CA GLU A 184 -12.62 -54.10 -18.45
C GLU A 184 -13.90 -54.94 -18.54
N GLU A 185 -14.48 -54.98 -19.74
CA GLU A 185 -15.60 -55.85 -20.06
C GLU A 185 -15.18 -57.26 -19.68
N GLU A 186 -15.89 -57.84 -18.70
CA GLU A 186 -15.92 -59.27 -18.46
C GLU A 186 -16.23 -59.97 -19.79
N ALA A 187 -15.22 -60.66 -20.33
CA ALA A 187 -15.35 -61.68 -21.35
C ALA A 187 -14.95 -63.03 -20.75
#